data_AF-A0A0F4J767-F1
#
_entry.id   AF-A0A0F4J767-F1
#
_cell.length_a   1.000
_cell.length_b   1.000
_cell.length_c   1.000
_cell.angle_alpha   90.00
_cell.angle_beta   90.00
_cell.angle_gamma   90.00
#
_symmetry.space_group_name_H-M   'P 1'
#
loop_
_entity.id
_entity.type
_entity.pdbx_description
1 polymer ?
#
loop_
_entity_poly.entity_id
_entity_poly.type
_entity_poly.pdbx_seq_one_letter_code
_entity_poly.pdbx_strand_id
1 'polypeptide(L)'
;MQRYTPEGGMTSLIVQHGTYGCPGRFEPAGPWTYLPISETAKITATAPILPSEVMGRPISTHELTGWLDTHPDKGLPFRYHLNAEGVIDTLDEIYVK
;
A
#
# COMPACT_ATOMS: atom_id res chain seq x y z
N MET A 1 -1.01 2.94 4.33
CA MET A 1 -2.18 2.90 3.42
C MET A 1 -3.37 2.25 4.14
N GLN A 2 -4.60 2.59 3.78
CA GLN A 2 -5.85 1.93 4.24
C GLN A 2 -6.74 1.59 3.03
N ARG A 3 -7.81 0.80 3.19
CA ARG A 3 -8.73 0.44 2.09
C ARG A 3 -9.97 1.35 2.05
N TYR A 4 -10.45 1.65 0.85
CA TYR A 4 -11.76 2.25 0.58
C TYR A 4 -12.38 1.61 -0.68
N THR A 5 -13.64 1.19 -0.62
CA THR A 5 -14.39 0.68 -1.79
C THR A 5 -15.61 1.58 -2.01
N PRO A 6 -15.63 2.46 -3.03
CA PRO A 6 -16.83 3.17 -3.44
C PRO A 6 -17.82 2.20 -4.13
N GLU A 7 -19.10 2.59 -4.21
CA GLU A 7 -20.27 1.78 -4.65
C GLU A 7 -20.23 1.23 -6.10
N GLY A 8 -19.07 1.28 -6.79
CA GLY A 8 -18.90 0.95 -8.21
C GLY A 8 -17.80 -0.06 -8.56
N GLY A 9 -17.27 -0.82 -7.60
CA GLY A 9 -16.49 -2.05 -7.89
C GLY A 9 -14.97 -1.92 -8.04
N MET A 10 -14.39 -0.72 -7.98
CA MET A 10 -12.92 -0.56 -7.93
C MET A 10 -12.44 -0.40 -6.48
N THR A 11 -11.44 -1.19 -6.07
CA THR A 11 -10.80 -1.02 -4.76
C THR A 11 -9.85 0.17 -4.82
N SER A 12 -10.01 1.10 -3.88
CA SER A 12 -9.13 2.25 -3.71
C SER A 12 -8.34 2.11 -2.42
N LEU A 13 -7.11 2.59 -2.43
CA LEU A 13 -6.29 2.76 -1.24
C LEU A 13 -6.34 4.21 -0.79
N ILE A 14 -6.51 4.42 0.51
CA ILE A 14 -6.25 5.70 1.15
C ILE A 14 -4.74 5.81 1.33
N VAL A 15 -4.15 6.70 0.55
CA VAL A 15 -2.72 6.93 0.49
C VAL A 15 -2.41 8.25 1.18
N GLN A 16 -1.55 8.17 2.20
CA GLN A 16 -0.93 9.32 2.82
C GLN A 16 0.44 9.49 2.17
N HIS A 17 0.64 10.60 1.46
CA HIS A 17 1.94 10.94 0.90
C HIS A 17 2.84 11.47 2.00
N GLY A 18 4.15 11.43 1.77
CA GLY A 18 5.12 11.86 2.76
C GLY A 18 6.55 11.63 2.29
N THR A 19 7.48 12.13 3.08
CA THR A 19 8.92 12.00 2.84
C THR A 19 9.56 11.25 3.98
N TYR A 20 10.59 10.47 3.66
CA TYR A 20 11.48 9.92 4.68
C TYR A 20 12.56 10.95 4.98
N GLY A 21 12.62 11.43 6.23
CA GLY A 21 13.76 12.20 6.71
C GLY A 21 15.03 11.34 6.72
N CYS A 22 16.21 11.94 6.53
CA CYS A 22 17.50 11.22 6.56
C CYS A 22 18.32 11.65 7.80
N PRO A 23 18.62 10.76 8.77
CA PRO A 23 17.98 9.46 9.05
C PRO A 23 16.66 9.68 9.81
N GLY A 24 15.56 9.00 9.46
CA GLY A 24 14.29 9.33 10.11
C GLY A 24 13.04 8.56 9.72
N ARG A 25 12.00 8.87 10.49
CA ARG A 25 10.62 8.34 10.38
C ARG A 25 9.96 8.86 9.10
N PHE A 26 8.97 8.13 8.61
CA PHE A 26 8.06 8.64 7.59
C PHE A 26 7.30 9.86 8.13
N GLU A 27 7.49 11.00 7.48
CA GLU A 27 6.78 12.25 7.79
C GLU A 27 5.67 12.45 6.78
N PRO A 28 4.39 12.35 7.20
CA PRO A 28 3.27 12.63 6.33
C PRO A 28 3.30 14.05 5.80
N ALA A 29 3.03 14.22 4.51
CA ALA A 29 2.94 15.50 3.85
C ALA A 29 1.73 15.53 2.91
N GLY A 30 1.01 16.64 2.93
CA GLY A 30 -0.16 16.85 2.06
C GLY A 30 -1.43 16.11 2.51
N PRO A 31 -2.51 16.22 1.72
CA PRO A 31 -3.79 15.59 2.02
C PRO A 31 -3.76 14.09 1.75
N TRP A 32 -4.67 13.37 2.42
CA TRP A 32 -4.96 11.98 2.08
C TRP A 32 -5.62 11.92 0.71
N THR A 33 -5.19 10.97 -0.12
CA THR A 33 -5.74 10.76 -1.46
C THR A 33 -6.29 9.36 -1.60
N TYR A 34 -7.33 9.19 -2.41
CA TYR A 34 -7.89 7.89 -2.78
C TYR A 34 -7.33 7.50 -4.14
N LEU A 35 -6.51 6.46 -4.19
CA LEU A 35 -5.91 5.97 -5.42
C LEU A 35 -6.48 4.58 -5.73
N PRO A 36 -7.07 4.34 -6.92
CA PRO A 36 -7.49 3.00 -7.31
C PRO A 36 -6.27 2.09 -7.45
N ILE A 37 -6.43 0.82 -7.09
CA ILE A 37 -5.42 -0.22 -7.31
C ILE A 37 -5.93 -1.25 -8.31
N SER A 38 -5.06 -1.65 -9.24
CA SER A 38 -5.35 -2.70 -10.21
C SER A 38 -5.50 -4.05 -9.50
N GLU A 39 -6.46 -4.87 -9.93
CA GLU A 39 -6.59 -6.26 -9.48
C GLU A 39 -5.36 -7.10 -9.82
N THR A 40 -4.60 -6.69 -10.85
CA THR A 40 -3.38 -7.35 -11.34
C THR A 40 -2.11 -6.59 -10.96
N ALA A 41 -2.19 -5.70 -9.95
CA ALA A 41 -1.02 -4.95 -9.49
C ALA A 41 0.11 -5.89 -9.04
N LYS A 42 1.35 -5.51 -9.36
CA LYS A 42 2.55 -6.19 -8.87
C LYS A 42 2.86 -5.69 -7.48
N ILE A 43 2.59 -6.51 -6.47
CA ILE A 43 2.75 -6.12 -5.07
C ILE A 43 3.81 -6.99 -4.43
N THR A 44 4.85 -6.37 -3.85
CA THR A 44 5.79 -7.05 -2.96
C THR A 44 5.54 -6.63 -1.52
N ALA A 45 5.44 -7.64 -0.64
CA ALA A 45 5.18 -7.45 0.78
C ALA A 45 6.20 -8.16 1.65
N THR A 46 6.27 -7.75 2.91
CA THR A 46 7.07 -8.33 3.99
C THR A 46 6.27 -8.31 5.29
N ALA A 47 6.94 -8.41 6.44
CA ALA A 47 6.29 -8.28 7.73
C ALA A 47 5.75 -6.86 7.94
N PRO A 48 4.53 -6.69 8.47
CA PRO A 48 3.70 -7.72 9.12
C PRO A 48 2.65 -8.38 8.22
N ILE A 49 2.59 -8.06 6.93
CA ILE A 49 1.63 -8.70 6.00
C ILE A 49 1.96 -10.19 5.85
N LEU A 50 3.25 -10.48 5.75
CA LEU A 50 3.80 -11.82 5.72
C LEU A 50 4.47 -12.16 7.06
N PRO A 51 4.69 -13.45 7.36
CA PRO A 51 5.54 -13.84 8.48
C PRO A 51 6.90 -13.15 8.40
N SER A 52 7.47 -12.73 9.53
CA SER A 52 8.70 -11.92 9.59
C SER A 52 9.93 -12.54 8.91
N GLU A 53 9.91 -13.85 8.68
CA GLU A 53 10.95 -14.61 7.99
C GLU A 53 10.89 -14.48 6.45
N VAL A 54 9.79 -13.93 5.92
CA VAL A 54 9.53 -13.80 4.48
C VAL A 54 9.64 -12.34 4.06
N MET A 55 10.58 -12.06 3.14
CA MET A 55 10.84 -10.70 2.66
C MET A 55 10.67 -10.59 1.15
N GLY A 56 10.00 -9.50 0.73
CA GLY A 56 9.86 -9.14 -0.68
C GLY A 56 9.12 -10.18 -1.51
N ARG A 57 8.18 -10.93 -0.92
CA ARG A 57 7.42 -11.94 -1.64
C ARG A 57 6.30 -11.26 -2.43
N PRO A 58 6.05 -11.66 -3.69
CA PRO A 58 4.88 -11.20 -4.42
C PRO A 58 3.61 -11.67 -3.71
N ILE A 59 2.62 -10.77 -3.63
CA ILE A 59 1.26 -11.04 -3.17
C ILE A 59 0.26 -10.46 -4.18
N SER A 60 -0.97 -10.95 -4.12
CA SER A 60 -2.09 -10.41 -4.89
C SER A 60 -2.69 -9.16 -4.24
N THR A 61 -3.41 -8.37 -5.04
CA THR A 61 -4.23 -7.25 -4.54
C THR A 61 -5.26 -7.72 -3.51
N HIS A 62 -5.80 -8.93 -3.67
CA HIS A 62 -6.74 -9.52 -2.72
C HIS A 62 -6.09 -9.86 -1.37
N GLU A 63 -4.88 -10.42 -1.36
CA GLU A 63 -4.13 -10.67 -0.11
C GLU A 63 -3.83 -9.38 0.64
N LEU A 64 -3.38 -8.33 -0.06
CA LEU A 64 -3.11 -7.03 0.56
C LEU A 64 -4.39 -6.42 1.17
N THR A 65 -5.47 -6.40 0.39
CA THR A 65 -6.74 -5.77 0.82
C THR A 65 -7.41 -6.54 1.95
N GLY A 66 -7.37 -7.88 1.91
CA GLY A 66 -7.83 -8.71 3.02
C GLY A 66 -7.00 -8.52 4.30
N TRP A 67 -5.69 -8.29 4.18
CA TRP A 67 -4.87 -7.93 5.34
C TRP A 67 -5.25 -6.56 5.91
N LEU A 68 -5.49 -5.56 5.06
CA LEU A 68 -5.94 -4.23 5.49
C LEU A 68 -7.33 -4.25 6.16
N ASP A 69 -8.24 -5.11 5.70
CA ASP A 69 -9.57 -5.29 6.33
C ASP A 69 -9.46 -5.82 7.76
N THR A 70 -8.49 -6.71 8.00
CA THR A 70 -8.25 -7.29 9.32
C THR A 70 -7.39 -6.38 10.21
N HIS A 71 -6.78 -5.34 9.64
CA HIS A 71 -5.90 -4.38 10.32
C HIS A 71 -6.21 -2.92 9.93
N PRO A 72 -7.45 -2.44 10.17
CA PRO A 72 -7.90 -1.13 9.67
C PRO A 72 -7.12 0.05 10.25
N ASP A 73 -6.51 -0.10 11.42
CA ASP A 73 -5.70 0.91 12.11
C ASP A 73 -4.21 0.90 11.70
N LYS A 74 -3.78 -0.04 10.85
CA LYS A 74 -2.38 -0.18 10.45
C LYS A 74 -2.11 0.41 9.08
N GLY A 75 -1.41 1.54 9.06
CA GLY A 75 -0.81 2.09 7.85
C GLY A 75 0.59 1.53 7.62
N LEU A 76 0.78 0.82 6.51
CA LEU A 76 2.12 0.38 6.07
C LEU A 76 2.69 1.29 4.97
N PRO A 77 4.03 1.50 4.96
CA PRO A 77 4.70 2.30 3.95
C PRO A 77 5.02 1.48 2.70
N PHE A 78 4.57 1.99 1.55
CA PHE A 78 4.87 1.42 0.25
C PHE A 78 5.43 2.49 -0.68
N ARG A 79 6.34 2.09 -1.57
CA ARG A 79 6.56 2.79 -2.84
C ARG A 79 5.47 2.33 -3.80
N TYR A 80 4.88 3.26 -4.53
CA TYR A 80 3.87 2.95 -5.52
C TYR A 80 4.25 3.53 -6.87
N HIS A 81 3.77 2.89 -7.93
CA HIS A 81 3.80 3.41 -9.29
C HIS A 81 2.36 3.50 -9.81
N LEU A 82 2.08 4.56 -10.58
CA LEU A 82 0.80 4.74 -11.25
C LEU A 82 0.98 4.49 -12.74
N ASN A 83 0.06 3.73 -13.33
CA ASN A 83 -0.02 3.59 -14.78
C ASN A 83 -0.50 4.91 -15.43
N ALA A 84 -0.59 4.90 -16.77
CA ALA A 84 -1.06 6.06 -17.54
C ALA A 84 -2.50 6.51 -17.22
N GLU A 85 -3.29 5.66 -16.57
CA GLU A 85 -4.68 5.92 -16.16
C GLU A 85 -4.77 6.43 -14.71
N GLY A 86 -3.65 6.57 -14.00
CA GLY A 86 -3.62 7.00 -12.60
C GLY A 86 -3.99 5.88 -11.60
N VAL A 87 -3.94 4.63 -12.04
CA VAL A 87 -4.21 3.44 -11.22
C VAL A 87 -2.89 2.86 -10.73
N ILE A 88 -2.85 2.45 -9.45
CA ILE A 88 -1.69 1.76 -8.89
C ILE A 88 -1.54 0.41 -9.59
N ASP A 89 -0.42 0.24 -10.31
CA ASP A 89 -0.05 -1.02 -10.96
C ASP A 89 1.11 -1.74 -10.25
N THR A 90 1.81 -1.04 -9.35
CA THR A 90 2.96 -1.58 -8.61
C THR A 90 2.97 -1.02 -7.19
N LEU A 91 3.22 -1.90 -6.22
CA LEU A 91 3.47 -1.58 -4.82
C LEU A 91 4.67 -2.36 -4.29
N ASP A 92 5.64 -1.66 -3.74
CA ASP A 92 6.79 -2.27 -3.08
C ASP A 92 6.87 -1.81 -1.62
N GLU A 93 6.72 -2.74 -0.68
CA GLU A 93 6.77 -2.41 0.74
C GLU A 93 8.16 -1.90 1.13
N ILE A 94 8.23 -0.72 1.74
CA ILE A 94 9.49 -0.14 2.21
C ILE A 94 9.80 -0.74 3.57
N TYR A 95 10.97 -1.36 3.68
CA TYR A 95 11.49 -1.78 4.97
C TYR A 95 11.84 -0.56 5.82
N VAL A 96 11.17 -0.42 6.95
CA VAL A 96 11.56 0.50 8.02
C VAL A 96 12.05 -0.36 9.18
N LYS A 97 13.36 -0.37 9.40
CA LYS A 97 14.02 -1.11 10.48
C LYS A 97 13.68 -0.52 11.84
#